data_AF-A0A7T6Y7L0-F1
#
_entry.id   AF-A0A7T6Y7L0-F1
#
_cell.length_a   1.000
_cell.length_b   1.000
_cell.length_c   1.000
_cell.angle_alpha   90.00
_cell.angle_beta   90.00
_cell.angle_gamma   90.00
#
_symmetry.space_group_name_H-M   'P 1'
#
loop_
_entity.id
_entity.type
_entity.pdbx_description
1 polymer ?
#
loop_
_entity_poly.entity_id
_entity_poly.type
_entity_poly.pdbx_seq_one_letter_code
_entity_poly.pdbx_strand_id
1 'polypeptide(L)' 'MIKKGDKVKILRKESYWYNKIGTVINVEKAENIRYPITIRFQLVNYSGVNTNNFSPQELEKLDGE' A
#
# COMPACT_ATOMS: atom_id res chain seq x y z
N MET A 1 -9.40 -1.87 -9.95
CA MET A 1 -9.51 -0.82 -8.91
C MET A 1 -9.08 -1.41 -7.58
N ILE A 2 -8.23 -0.71 -6.84
CA ILE A 2 -7.77 -1.13 -5.51
C ILE A 2 -8.86 -0.78 -4.49
N LYS A 3 -9.24 -1.75 -3.66
CA LYS A 3 -10.26 -1.61 -2.60
C LYS A 3 -9.66 -1.94 -1.24
N LYS A 4 -10.34 -1.48 -0.20
CA LYS A 4 -10.06 -1.91 1.18
C LYS A 4 -10.17 -3.43 1.28
N GLY A 5 -9.15 -4.05 1.87
CA GLY A 5 -9.04 -5.51 2.02
C GLY A 5 -8.18 -6.18 0.94
N ASP A 6 -7.90 -5.50 -0.18
CA ASP A 6 -7.07 -6.08 -1.23
C ASP A 6 -5.63 -6.26 -0.75
N LYS A 7 -5.00 -7.34 -1.23
CA LYS A 7 -3.55 -7.54 -1.12
C LYS A 7 -2.87 -6.89 -2.30
N VAL A 8 -1.87 -6.08 -2.01
CA VAL A 8 -1.10 -5.35 -3.02
C VAL A 8 0.39 -5.51 -2.75
N LYS A 9 1.16 -5.56 -3.83
CA LYS A 9 2.62 -5.58 -3.81
C LYS A 9 3.15 -4.18 -4.10
N ILE A 10 4.15 -3.77 -3.35
CA ILE A 10 4.72 -2.41 -3.45
C ILE A 10 5.83 -2.38 -4.50
N LEU A 11 5.70 -1.48 -5.49
CA LEU A 11 6.67 -1.29 -6.58
C LEU A 11 7.60 -0.08 -6.36
N ARG A 12 7.36 0.73 -5.31
CA ARG A 12 8.21 1.86 -4.94
C ARG A 12 9.57 1.38 -4.40
N LYS A 13 10.66 1.64 -5.13
CA LYS A 13 12.02 1.14 -4.81
C LYS A 13 12.59 1.71 -3.51
N GLU A 14 12.27 2.96 -3.18
CA GLU A 14 12.69 3.64 -1.96
C GLU A 14 11.87 3.23 -0.72
N SER A 15 10.81 2.44 -0.90
CA SER A 15 10.02 1.93 0.22
C SER A 15 10.76 0.80 0.93
N TYR A 16 10.76 0.80 2.26
CA TYR A 16 11.19 -0.34 3.08
C TYR A 16 10.48 -1.65 2.68
N TRP A 17 9.23 -1.54 2.23
CA TRP A 17 8.40 -2.67 1.82
C TRP A 17 8.46 -2.95 0.32
N TYR A 18 9.50 -2.51 -0.41
CA TYR A 18 9.66 -2.80 -1.83
C TYR A 18 9.58 -4.32 -2.10
N ASN A 19 8.75 -4.72 -3.07
CA ASN A 19 8.40 -6.10 -3.39
C ASN A 19 7.77 -6.93 -2.25
N LYS A 20 7.35 -6.29 -1.15
CA LYS A 20 6.57 -6.95 -0.10
C LYS A 20 5.08 -6.76 -0.35
N ILE A 21 4.31 -7.66 0.24
CA ILE A 21 2.85 -7.67 0.17
C ILE A 21 2.31 -6.96 1.41
N GLY A 22 1.38 -6.04 1.20
CA GLY A 22 0.62 -5.39 2.24
C GLY A 22 -0.87 -5.51 2.00
N THR A 23 -1.65 -5.23 3.04
CA THR A 23 -3.11 -5.23 2.98
C THR A 23 -3.62 -3.80 3.01
N VAL A 24 -4.48 -3.45 2.06
CA VAL A 24 -5.10 -2.13 2.00
C VAL A 24 -6.09 -1.97 3.13
N ILE A 25 -5.88 -0.99 4.00
CA ILE A 25 -6.78 -0.72 5.14
C ILE A 25 -7.74 0.43 4.87
N ASN A 26 -7.33 1.39 4.03
CA ASN A 26 -8.15 2.53 3.65
C ASN A 26 -7.81 3.00 2.23
N VAL A 27 -8.83 3.52 1.54
CA VAL A 27 -8.70 4.17 0.23
C VAL A 27 -9.49 5.46 0.31
N GLU A 28 -8.79 6.58 0.33
CA GLU A 28 -9.41 7.89 0.40
C GLU A 28 -9.88 8.36 -0.99
N LYS A 29 -11.08 8.92 -1.06
CA LYS A 29 -11.76 9.25 -2.33
C LYS A 29 -11.71 10.73 -2.70
N ALA A 30 -11.03 11.56 -1.92
CA ALA A 30 -10.96 13.01 -2.18
C ALA A 30 -10.11 13.32 -3.41
N GLU A 31 -10.56 14.27 -4.23
CA GLU A 31 -10.03 14.54 -5.58
C GLU A 31 -8.63 15.18 -5.63
N ASN A 32 -7.94 15.35 -4.50
CA ASN A 32 -6.62 16.01 -4.47
C ASN A 32 -5.59 15.35 -3.54
N ILE A 33 -5.73 14.04 -3.28
CA ILE A 33 -4.78 13.30 -2.45
C ILE A 33 -3.82 12.51 -3.32
N ARG A 34 -2.52 12.86 -3.27
CA ARG A 34 -1.46 12.18 -4.05
C ARG A 34 -1.25 10.73 -3.65
N TYR A 35 -1.37 10.42 -2.36
CA TYR A 35 -1.18 9.08 -1.78
C TYR A 35 -2.44 8.61 -1.03
N PRO A 36 -3.52 8.27 -1.75
CA PRO A 36 -4.82 8.01 -1.13
C PRO A 36 -4.95 6.62 -0.51
N ILE A 37 -4.01 5.70 -0.76
CA ILE A 37 -4.13 4.30 -0.36
C ILE A 37 -3.26 4.06 0.87
N THR A 38 -3.88 3.76 2.01
CA THR A 38 -3.16 3.37 3.22
C THR A 38 -3.05 1.85 3.29
N ILE A 39 -1.82 1.37 3.45
CA ILE A 39 -1.49 -0.05 3.47
C ILE A 39 -0.88 -0.39 4.83
N ARG A 40 -1.32 -1.50 5.42
CA ARG A 40 -0.73 -2.09 6.61
C ARG A 40 0.09 -3.32 6.23
N PHE A 41 1.26 -3.43 6.84
CA PHE A 41 2.18 -4.55 6.69
C PHE A 41 2.31 -5.33 8.00
N GLN A 42 2.75 -6.58 7.90
CA GLN A 42 3.13 -7.37 9.07
C GLN A 42 4.50 -6.96 9.62
N LEU A 43 5.42 -6.57 8.73
CA LEU A 43 6.75 -6.11 9.09
C LEU A 43 6.74 -4.64 9.51
N VAL A 44 7.42 -4.35 10.60
CA VAL A 44 7.63 -2.99 11.12
C VAL A 44 8.91 -2.42 10.50
N ASN A 45 8.90 -1.14 10.13
CA ASN A 45 10.08 -0.45 9.62
C ASN A 45 11.02 0.02 10.75
N TYR A 46 12.14 0.63 10.39
CA TYR A 46 13.13 1.16 11.35
C TYR A 46 12.58 2.23 12.31
N SER A 47 11.46 2.87 11.98
CA SER A 47 10.80 3.87 12.81
C SER A 47 9.70 3.30 13.70
N GLY A 48 9.56 1.97 13.77
CA GLY A 48 8.52 1.33 14.59
C GLY A 48 7.11 1.38 13.98
N VAL A 49 6.98 1.75 12.70
CA VAL A 49 5.70 1.91 12.01
C VAL A 49 5.48 0.79 11.00
N ASN A 50 4.26 0.26 10.90
CA ASN A 50 3.87 -0.79 9.96
C ASN A 50 2.79 -0.37 8.96
N THR A 51 2.48 0.93 8.89
CA THR A 51 1.51 1.52 7.96
C THR A 51 2.15 2.61 7.14
N ASN A 52 1.83 2.69 5.85
CA ASN A 52 2.26 3.79 5.00
C ASN A 52 1.26 4.07 3.88
N ASN A 53 1.34 5.26 3.27
CA ASN A 53 0.45 5.72 2.22
C ASN A 53 1.13 5.63 0.85
N PHE A 54 0.36 5.21 -0.15
CA PHE A 54 0.81 4.97 -1.51
C PHE A 54 -0.19 5.51 -2.54
N SER A 55 0.32 5.77 -3.74
CA SER A 55 -0.41 6.10 -4.95
C SER A 55 -0.82 4.81 -5.67
N PRO A 56 -1.86 4.85 -6.51
CA PRO A 56 -2.27 3.68 -7.29
C PRO A 56 -1.21 3.16 -8.27
N GLN A 57 -0.34 4.03 -8.80
CA GLN A 57 0.62 3.68 -9.86
C GLN A 57 1.82 2.85 -9.37
N GLU A 58 2.08 2.85 -8.07
CA GLU A 58 3.21 2.17 -7.44
C GLU A 58 2.80 0.89 -6.71
N LEU A 59 1.57 0.45 -6.95
CA LEU A 59 0.98 -0.73 -6.37
C LEU A 59 0.58 -1.71 -7.46
N GLU A 60 0.98 -2.95 -7.28
CA GLU A 60 0.54 -4.07 -8.11
C GLU A 60 -0.52 -4.84 -7.31
N LYS A 61 -1.75 -4.90 -7.82
CA LYS A 61 -2.80 -5.71 -7.19
C LYS A 61 -2.50 -7.18 -7.43
N LEU A 62 -2.51 -7.99 -6.37
CA LEU A 62 -2.45 -9.43 -6.50
C LEU A 62 -3.88 -9.95 -6.58
N ASP A 63 -4.36 -10.22 -7.80
CA ASP A 63 -5.57 -11.00 -7.99
C ASP A 63 -5.21 -12.46 -7.68
N GLY A 64 -5.74 -12.99 -6.58
CA GLY A 64 -5.69 -14.43 -6.34
C GLY A 64 -6.62 -15.10 -7.35
N GLU A 65 -6.09 -16.07 -8.10
CA GLU A 65 -6.91 -17.08 -8.79
C GLU A 65 -7.81 -17.84 -7.78
#